data_AF-A0AAV7NNN5-F1
#
_entry.id   AF-A0AAV7NNN5-F1
#
_cell.length_a   1.000
_cell.length_b   1.000
_cell.length_c   1.000
_cell.angle_alpha   90.00
_cell.angle_beta   90.00
_cell.angle_gamma   90.00
#
_symmetry.space_group_name_H-M   'P 1'
#
loop_
_entity.id
_entity.type
_entity.pdbx_description
1 polymer ?
#
loop_
_entity_poly.entity_id
_entity_poly.type
_entity_poly.pdbx_seq_one_letter_code
_entity_poly.pdbx_strand_id
1 'polypeptide(L)'
;MTSLLKEQLYEIQRQAQSPSKDLFHLIVTKTQVILRSWRISVRAEHRMTLPGEVRKSHSDFLLEDILHKQIQRVFGRSTLEYTLNLCRGQYDFLVRMPDHLTVHILSFLGTSDIKRLSETCKKFQKLCNSEDFWEKCQSELPHRLFHVLAWDEWVSCPLMATLCRVVRLLSSLFAILAARRGDSLLGFPSRLIGLLKQQRAHDLAMFS
;
A
#
# COMPACT_ATOMS: atom_id res chain seq x y z
N MET A 1 -22.14 2.91 -7.22
CA MET A 1 -20.74 2.92 -6.71
C MET A 1 -19.75 3.67 -7.63
N THR A 2 -20.08 3.92 -8.91
CA THR A 2 -19.22 4.64 -9.88
C THR A 2 -19.09 6.16 -9.67
N SER A 3 -19.94 6.74 -8.81
CA SER A 3 -19.90 8.16 -8.43
C SER A 3 -18.65 8.55 -7.65
N LEU A 4 -18.02 7.58 -6.95
CA LEU A 4 -16.86 7.81 -6.09
C LEU A 4 -15.54 7.88 -6.87
N LEU A 5 -15.54 7.40 -8.12
CA LEU A 5 -14.35 7.40 -8.97
C LEU A 5 -14.09 8.81 -9.53
N LYS A 6 -12.82 9.16 -9.72
CA LYS A 6 -12.44 10.35 -10.50
C LYS A 6 -12.84 10.20 -11.97
N GLU A 7 -13.03 11.29 -12.69
CA GLU A 7 -13.37 11.27 -14.12
C GLU A 7 -12.30 10.56 -14.96
N GLN A 8 -11.03 10.80 -14.61
CA GLN A 8 -9.89 10.12 -15.20
C GLN A 8 -9.51 8.90 -14.37
N LEU A 9 -9.55 7.74 -15.01
CA LEU A 9 -9.26 6.46 -14.38
C LEU A 9 -7.81 6.04 -14.57
N TYR A 10 -7.24 6.26 -15.74
CA TYR A 10 -5.87 5.83 -16.00
C TYR A 10 -5.15 6.82 -16.90
N GLU A 11 -3.86 7.02 -16.64
CA GLU A 11 -2.98 7.89 -17.39
C GLU A 11 -1.63 7.23 -17.51
N ILE A 12 -1.12 7.15 -18.74
CA ILE A 12 0.26 6.73 -18.99
C ILE A 12 0.81 7.43 -20.22
N GLN A 13 2.07 7.86 -20.12
CA GLN A 13 2.82 8.44 -21.20
C GLN A 13 4.00 7.54 -21.53
N ARG A 14 4.23 7.29 -22.82
CA ARG A 14 5.41 6.55 -23.30
C ARG A 14 5.89 7.07 -24.63
N GLN A 15 7.20 6.96 -24.82
CA GLN A 15 7.82 7.13 -26.13
C GLN A 15 7.76 5.80 -26.88
N ALA A 16 7.44 5.86 -28.17
CA ALA A 16 7.52 4.69 -29.04
C ALA A 16 8.96 4.18 -29.16
N GLN A 17 9.06 2.87 -29.38
CA GLN A 17 10.34 2.22 -29.64
C GLN A 17 10.85 2.59 -31.05
N SER A 18 12.17 2.51 -31.22
CA SER A 18 12.82 2.70 -32.52
C SER A 18 12.11 1.88 -33.62
N PRO A 19 11.91 2.44 -34.81
CA PRO A 19 12.57 3.64 -35.36
C PRO A 19 11.87 4.98 -35.07
N SER A 20 10.60 4.98 -34.67
CA SER A 20 9.82 6.19 -34.41
C SER A 20 9.99 6.63 -32.95
N LYS A 21 10.47 7.85 -32.72
CA LYS A 21 10.65 8.43 -31.38
C LYS A 21 9.43 9.26 -30.92
N ASP A 22 8.26 9.00 -31.50
CA ASP A 22 7.03 9.74 -31.24
C ASP A 22 6.55 9.51 -29.80
N LEU A 23 5.91 10.53 -29.22
CA LEU A 23 5.34 10.45 -27.88
C LEU A 23 3.87 10.08 -27.96
N PHE A 24 3.46 9.16 -27.11
CA PHE A 24 2.08 8.75 -26.95
C PHE A 24 1.63 8.96 -25.51
N HIS A 25 0.40 9.45 -25.37
CA HIS A 25 -0.25 9.65 -24.10
C HIS A 25 -1.62 8.98 -24.17
N LEU A 26 -1.79 7.94 -23.35
CA LEU A 26 -3.03 7.19 -23.20
C LEU A 26 -3.75 7.65 -21.93
N ILE A 27 -5.00 8.08 -22.11
CA ILE A 27 -5.89 8.51 -21.04
C ILE A 27 -7.16 7.67 -21.12
N VAL A 28 -7.54 7.03 -20.02
CA VAL A 28 -8.83 6.35 -19.90
C VAL A 28 -9.69 7.12 -18.91
N THR A 29 -10.84 7.56 -19.38
CA THR A 29 -11.86 8.22 -18.57
C THR A 29 -12.97 7.23 -18.22
N LYS A 30 -14.01 7.67 -17.51
CA LYS A 30 -15.17 6.80 -17.21
C LYS A 30 -15.95 6.37 -18.45
N THR A 31 -15.92 7.16 -19.52
CA THR A 31 -16.79 6.98 -20.69
C THR A 31 -16.01 6.73 -21.98
N GLN A 32 -14.78 7.23 -22.05
CA GLN A 32 -13.99 7.29 -23.28
C GLN A 32 -12.52 6.95 -23.04
N VAL A 33 -11.92 6.36 -24.07
CA VAL A 33 -10.47 6.19 -24.21
C VAL A 33 -9.95 7.26 -25.16
N ILE A 34 -8.92 7.99 -24.72
CA ILE A 34 -8.27 9.06 -25.47
C ILE A 34 -6.82 8.67 -25.68
N LEU A 35 -6.39 8.62 -26.93
CA LEU A 35 -5.00 8.44 -27.32
C LEU A 35 -4.50 9.71 -28.03
N ARG A 36 -3.54 10.38 -27.40
CA ARG A 36 -2.84 11.52 -27.99
C ARG A 36 -1.48 11.09 -28.50
N SER A 37 -1.10 11.59 -29.65
CA SER A 37 0.20 11.31 -30.28
C SER A 37 0.85 12.60 -30.75
N TRP A 38 2.12 12.78 -30.40
CA TRP A 38 2.98 13.86 -30.88
C TRP A 38 4.07 13.27 -31.74
N ARG A 39 4.12 13.72 -32.99
CA ARG A 39 5.18 13.35 -33.91
C ARG A 39 6.44 14.12 -33.54
N ILE A 40 7.52 13.41 -33.22
CA ILE A 40 8.82 14.04 -32.93
C ILE A 40 9.71 13.90 -34.13
N SER A 41 10.11 15.04 -34.69
CA SER A 41 11.05 15.10 -35.79
C SER A 41 12.02 16.26 -35.63
N VAL A 42 13.24 16.07 -36.14
CA VAL A 42 14.29 17.10 -36.14
C VAL A 42 13.99 18.22 -37.14
N ARG A 43 13.23 17.92 -38.19
CA ARG A 43 12.92 18.85 -39.30
C ARG A 43 11.97 19.96 -38.84
N ALA A 44 12.29 21.20 -39.22
CA ALA A 44 11.53 22.39 -38.82
C ALA A 44 10.08 22.38 -39.33
N GLU A 45 9.84 21.83 -40.52
CA GLU A 45 8.52 21.71 -41.16
C GLU A 45 7.49 20.98 -40.28
N HIS A 46 7.95 20.02 -39.49
CA HIS A 46 7.12 19.18 -38.64
C HIS A 46 7.02 19.73 -37.20
N ARG A 47 7.70 20.84 -36.86
CA ARG A 47 7.51 21.51 -35.56
C ARG A 47 6.15 22.18 -35.45
N MET A 48 5.48 22.40 -36.58
CA MET A 48 4.15 23.02 -36.66
C MET A 48 3.02 21.99 -36.76
N THR A 49 3.30 20.68 -36.76
CA THR A 49 2.22 19.67 -36.79
C THR A 49 1.56 19.57 -35.43
N LEU A 50 0.25 19.78 -35.42
CA LEU A 50 -0.58 19.61 -34.24
C LEU A 50 -0.58 18.14 -33.79
N PRO A 51 -0.70 17.89 -32.48
CA PRO A 51 -0.86 16.54 -31.98
C PRO A 51 -2.12 15.89 -32.56
N GLY A 52 -1.96 14.63 -32.97
CA GLY A 52 -3.10 13.78 -33.29
C GLY A 52 -3.81 13.37 -32.01
N GLU A 53 -5.14 13.43 -31.99
CA GLU A 53 -5.95 12.96 -30.89
C GLU A 53 -7.06 12.04 -31.42
N VAL A 54 -7.10 10.82 -30.88
CA VAL A 54 -8.15 9.85 -31.16
C VAL A 54 -8.95 9.65 -29.88
N ARG A 55 -10.25 9.94 -29.93
CA ARG A 55 -11.19 9.68 -28.83
C ARG A 55 -12.17 8.59 -29.28
N LYS A 56 -12.39 7.61 -28.42
CA LYS A 56 -13.34 6.51 -28.65
C LYS A 56 -14.17 6.26 -27.41
N SER A 57 -15.43 5.92 -27.60
CA SER A 57 -16.25 5.39 -26.50
C SER A 57 -15.75 4.01 -26.09
N HIS A 58 -16.09 3.56 -24.88
CA HIS A 58 -15.70 2.22 -24.44
C HIS A 58 -16.26 1.11 -25.33
N SER A 59 -17.50 1.25 -25.83
CA SER A 59 -18.10 0.27 -26.74
C SER A 59 -17.36 0.21 -28.08
N ASP A 60 -17.00 1.37 -28.64
CA ASP A 60 -16.29 1.41 -29.92
C ASP A 60 -14.87 0.88 -29.78
N PHE A 61 -14.19 1.22 -28.68
CA PHE A 61 -12.85 0.74 -28.37
C PHE A 61 -12.81 -0.79 -28.33
N LEU A 62 -13.78 -1.44 -27.66
CA LEU A 62 -13.84 -2.90 -27.56
C LEU A 62 -13.93 -3.62 -28.92
N LEU A 63 -14.42 -2.95 -29.96
CA LEU A 63 -14.56 -3.49 -31.32
C LEU A 63 -13.35 -3.16 -32.22
N GLU A 64 -12.44 -2.27 -31.80
CA GLU A 64 -11.44 -1.67 -32.70
C GLU A 64 -10.04 -2.30 -32.57
N ASP A 65 -9.76 -3.27 -33.44
CA ASP A 65 -8.49 -4.00 -33.45
C ASP A 65 -7.26 -3.16 -33.81
N ILE A 66 -7.42 -2.10 -34.60
CA ILE A 66 -6.29 -1.27 -35.06
C ILE A 66 -5.69 -0.51 -33.88
N LEU A 67 -6.56 0.09 -33.05
CA LEU A 67 -6.15 0.89 -31.91
C LEU A 67 -5.59 -0.01 -30.78
N HIS A 68 -6.14 -1.21 -30.61
CA HIS A 68 -5.56 -2.24 -29.75
C HIS A 68 -4.12 -2.60 -30.13
N LYS A 69 -3.87 -2.87 -31.41
CA LYS A 69 -2.52 -3.19 -31.92
C LYS A 69 -1.55 -2.03 -31.70
N GLN A 70 -2.00 -0.78 -31.84
CA GLN A 70 -1.18 0.40 -31.58
C GLN A 70 -0.82 0.54 -30.10
N ILE A 71 -1.79 0.43 -29.19
CA ILE A 71 -1.54 0.47 -27.74
C ILE A 71 -0.62 -0.66 -27.33
N GLN A 72 -0.85 -1.88 -27.83
CA GLN A 72 0.00 -3.03 -27.53
C GLN A 72 1.45 -2.80 -28.00
N ARG A 73 1.65 -2.18 -29.16
CA ARG A 73 2.98 -1.90 -29.70
C ARG A 73 3.74 -0.87 -28.87
N VAL A 74 3.07 0.17 -28.38
CA VAL A 74 3.72 1.29 -27.67
C VAL A 74 3.83 1.06 -26.16
N PHE A 75 2.75 0.60 -25.53
CA PHE A 75 2.65 0.45 -24.08
C PHE A 75 2.87 -0.99 -23.62
N GLY A 76 2.62 -1.97 -24.49
CA GLY A 76 2.74 -3.39 -24.19
C GLY A 76 1.39 -4.07 -23.96
N ARG A 77 1.41 -5.40 -23.87
CA ARG A 77 0.21 -6.24 -23.68
C ARG A 77 -0.50 -5.99 -22.36
N SER A 78 0.25 -5.85 -21.27
CA SER A 78 -0.32 -5.64 -19.92
C SER A 78 -1.14 -4.36 -19.83
N THR A 79 -0.68 -3.27 -20.46
CA THR A 79 -1.43 -2.01 -20.49
C THR A 79 -2.68 -2.11 -21.36
N LEU A 80 -2.62 -2.82 -22.49
CA LEU A 80 -3.79 -3.07 -23.33
C LEU A 80 -4.85 -3.89 -22.56
N GLU A 81 -4.44 -4.98 -21.91
CA GLU A 81 -5.35 -5.82 -21.12
C GLU A 81 -5.97 -5.04 -19.97
N TYR A 82 -5.17 -4.23 -19.27
CA TYR A 82 -5.68 -3.35 -18.22
C TYR A 82 -6.73 -2.36 -18.74
N THR A 83 -6.46 -1.71 -19.89
CA THR A 83 -7.40 -0.76 -20.49
C THR A 83 -8.67 -1.43 -21.00
N LEU A 84 -8.59 -2.64 -21.55
CA LEU A 84 -9.76 -3.45 -21.91
C LEU A 84 -10.63 -3.79 -20.69
N ASN A 85 -10.01 -4.19 -19.59
CA ASN A 85 -10.72 -4.49 -18.34
C ASN A 85 -11.43 -3.25 -17.79
N LEU A 86 -10.79 -2.08 -17.84
CA LEU A 86 -11.43 -0.81 -17.49
C LEU A 86 -12.64 -0.49 -18.39
N CYS A 87 -12.54 -0.76 -19.70
CA CYS A 87 -13.66 -0.55 -20.64
C CYS A 87 -14.83 -1.51 -20.38
N ARG A 88 -14.55 -2.73 -19.90
CA ARG A 88 -15.55 -3.73 -19.49
C ARG A 88 -16.20 -3.44 -18.13
N GLY A 89 -15.77 -2.39 -17.44
CA GLY A 89 -16.29 -2.01 -16.12
C GLY A 89 -15.61 -2.71 -14.95
N GLN A 90 -14.50 -3.41 -15.18
CA GLN A 90 -13.68 -4.00 -14.11
C GLN A 90 -12.72 -2.93 -13.57
N TYR A 91 -13.13 -2.30 -12.46
CA TYR A 91 -12.36 -1.24 -11.82
C TYR A 91 -11.70 -1.73 -10.52
N ASP A 92 -10.45 -1.32 -10.29
CA ASP A 92 -9.76 -1.52 -9.01
C ASP A 92 -10.28 -0.52 -7.96
N PHE A 93 -11.46 -0.80 -7.39
CA PHE A 93 -12.10 0.10 -6.41
C PHE A 93 -11.20 0.33 -5.18
N LEU A 94 -10.51 -0.71 -4.71
CA LEU A 94 -9.71 -0.64 -3.48
C LEU A 94 -8.55 0.36 -3.58
N VAL A 95 -7.87 0.41 -4.73
CA VAL A 95 -6.75 1.34 -4.94
C VAL A 95 -7.24 2.78 -5.15
N ARG A 96 -8.44 2.93 -5.71
CA ARG A 96 -9.05 4.23 -6.09
C ARG A 96 -9.86 4.88 -4.98
N MET A 97 -10.17 4.12 -3.93
CA MET A 97 -10.90 4.58 -2.76
C MET A 97 -10.07 5.60 -1.95
N PRO A 98 -10.70 6.59 -1.29
CA PRO A 98 -10.07 7.43 -0.29
C PRO A 98 -9.38 6.63 0.81
N ASP A 99 -8.30 7.18 1.33
CA ASP A 99 -7.45 6.47 2.29
C ASP A 99 -8.21 6.21 3.59
N HIS A 100 -9.07 7.12 4.06
CA HIS A 100 -9.86 6.91 5.29
C HIS A 100 -10.77 5.68 5.23
N LEU A 101 -11.46 5.43 4.11
CA LEU A 101 -12.27 4.22 3.93
C LEU A 101 -11.40 2.97 3.79
N THR A 102 -10.24 3.11 3.16
CA THR A 102 -9.26 2.02 3.04
C THR A 102 -8.77 1.60 4.42
N VAL A 103 -8.42 2.56 5.28
CA VAL A 103 -8.00 2.32 6.67
C VAL A 103 -9.12 1.66 7.47
N HIS A 104 -10.36 2.10 7.30
CA HIS A 104 -11.50 1.49 7.96
C HIS A 104 -11.75 0.03 7.52
N ILE A 105 -11.58 -0.29 6.23
CA ILE A 105 -11.65 -1.68 5.75
C ILE A 105 -10.49 -2.50 6.34
N LEU A 106 -9.31 -1.90 6.43
CA LEU A 106 -8.11 -2.53 6.98
C LEU A 106 -8.20 -2.79 8.49
N SER A 107 -8.94 -1.97 9.26
CA SER A 107 -9.12 -2.20 10.70
C SER A 107 -9.93 -3.47 11.01
N PHE A 108 -10.68 -4.00 10.04
CA PHE A 108 -11.35 -5.29 10.15
C PHE A 108 -10.46 -6.50 9.82
N LEU A 109 -9.29 -6.28 9.22
CA LEU A 109 -8.36 -7.35 8.83
C LEU A 109 -7.36 -7.65 9.96
N GLY A 110 -6.96 -8.92 10.08
CA GLY A 110 -5.91 -9.33 11.01
C GLY A 110 -4.54 -8.79 10.59
N THR A 111 -3.59 -8.73 11.53
CA THR A 111 -2.21 -8.25 11.29
C THR A 111 -1.49 -9.03 10.18
N SER A 112 -1.69 -10.35 10.12
CA SER A 112 -1.13 -11.21 9.08
C SER A 112 -1.67 -10.88 7.68
N ASP A 113 -2.96 -10.59 7.58
CA ASP A 113 -3.62 -10.26 6.32
C ASP A 113 -3.29 -8.84 5.86
N ILE A 114 -3.13 -7.90 6.80
CA ILE A 114 -2.61 -6.55 6.52
C ILE A 114 -1.21 -6.65 5.88
N LYS A 115 -0.33 -7.50 6.43
CA LYS A 115 1.02 -7.70 5.85
C LYS A 115 0.94 -8.22 4.42
N ARG A 116 0.14 -9.26 4.17
CA ARG A 116 -0.07 -9.82 2.82
C ARG A 116 -0.65 -8.77 1.87
N LEU A 117 -1.60 -7.96 2.33
CA LEU A 117 -2.18 -6.90 1.51
C LEU A 117 -1.15 -5.82 1.17
N SER A 118 -0.26 -5.49 2.10
CA SER A 118 0.81 -4.51 1.87
C SER A 118 1.78 -4.94 0.75
N GLU A 119 1.95 -6.25 0.54
CA GLU A 119 2.79 -6.82 -0.53
C GLU A 119 2.10 -6.73 -1.91
N THR A 120 0.77 -6.59 -1.98
CA THR A 120 0.03 -6.57 -3.26
C THR A 120 0.15 -5.24 -4.01
N CYS A 121 0.22 -4.12 -3.29
CA CYS A 121 0.16 -2.79 -3.91
C CYS A 121 1.05 -1.79 -3.18
N LYS A 122 1.81 -1.00 -3.95
CA LYS A 122 2.64 0.10 -3.42
C LYS A 122 1.83 1.14 -2.62
N LYS A 123 0.55 1.34 -2.95
CA LYS A 123 -0.32 2.24 -2.19
C LYS A 123 -0.56 1.70 -0.78
N PHE A 124 -0.97 0.43 -0.66
CA PHE A 124 -1.18 -0.20 0.65
C PHE A 124 0.12 -0.35 1.42
N GLN A 125 1.23 -0.64 0.75
CA GLN A 125 2.55 -0.65 1.38
C GLN A 125 2.86 0.69 2.05
N LYS A 126 2.65 1.81 1.36
CA LYS A 126 2.85 3.15 1.93
C LYS A 126 1.90 3.45 3.09
N LEU A 127 0.62 3.08 2.96
CA LEU A 127 -0.36 3.27 4.02
C LEU A 127 -0.02 2.45 5.28
N CYS A 128 0.33 1.18 5.13
CA CYS A 128 0.70 0.30 6.25
C CYS A 128 2.01 0.72 6.93
N ASN A 129 2.88 1.45 6.22
CA ASN A 129 4.12 2.00 6.76
C ASN A 129 3.92 3.34 7.50
N SER A 130 2.73 3.94 7.47
CA SER A 130 2.45 5.20 8.18
C SER A 130 2.08 4.95 9.64
N GLU A 131 2.52 5.83 10.55
CA GLU A 131 2.19 5.75 11.99
C GLU A 131 0.71 6.01 12.22
N ASP A 132 0.16 7.02 11.53
CA ASP A 132 -1.26 7.41 11.57
C ASP A 132 -2.21 6.24 11.32
N PHE A 133 -1.82 5.27 10.49
CA PHE A 133 -2.61 4.07 10.21
C PHE A 133 -2.79 3.20 11.46
N TRP A 134 -1.69 2.93 12.19
CA TRP A 134 -1.71 2.06 13.35
C TRP A 134 -2.40 2.71 14.55
N GLU A 135 -2.26 4.02 14.71
CA GLU A 135 -3.01 4.78 15.73
C GLU A 135 -4.52 4.72 15.47
N LYS A 136 -4.95 4.81 14.20
CA LYS A 136 -6.36 4.71 13.84
C LYS A 136 -6.91 3.29 14.04
N CYS A 137 -6.16 2.28 13.64
CA CYS A 137 -6.52 0.89 13.93
C CYS A 137 -6.64 0.68 15.45
N GLN A 138 -5.67 1.14 16.25
CA GLN A 138 -5.71 0.99 17.71
C GLN A 138 -6.87 1.72 18.38
N SER A 139 -7.27 2.88 17.87
CA SER A 139 -8.40 3.66 18.40
C SER A 139 -9.78 3.14 17.96
N GLU A 140 -9.88 2.43 16.83
CA GLU A 140 -11.12 1.74 16.40
C GLU A 140 -11.28 0.34 17.01
N LEU A 141 -10.18 -0.28 17.46
CA LEU A 141 -10.15 -1.60 18.13
C LEU A 141 -10.66 -1.69 19.59
N PRO A 142 -10.82 -0.62 20.42
CA PRO A 142 -11.11 -0.78 21.85
C PRO A 142 -12.55 -1.22 22.14
N HIS A 143 -13.43 -1.28 21.15
CA HIS A 143 -14.81 -1.75 21.33
C HIS A 143 -15.06 -3.23 20.98
N ARG A 144 -14.07 -3.96 20.42
CA ARG A 144 -14.30 -5.36 19.98
C ARG A 144 -13.42 -6.43 20.63
N LEU A 145 -12.32 -6.09 21.29
CA LEU A 145 -11.43 -7.07 21.91
C LEU A 145 -11.05 -6.68 23.33
N PHE A 146 -12.00 -6.83 24.26
CA PHE A 146 -11.67 -7.03 25.68
C PHE A 146 -11.41 -8.51 26.01
N HIS A 147 -11.47 -9.39 25.01
CA HIS A 147 -11.20 -10.81 25.16
C HIS A 147 -10.25 -11.23 24.05
N VAL A 148 -8.94 -11.13 24.30
CA VAL A 148 -7.86 -12.00 23.82
C VAL A 148 -6.56 -11.23 24.03
N LEU A 149 -5.88 -11.64 25.09
CA LEU A 149 -4.48 -11.37 25.36
C LEU A 149 -3.64 -11.89 24.17
N ALA A 150 -3.00 -10.98 23.44
CA ALA A 150 -1.86 -11.31 22.58
C ALA A 150 -1.02 -10.05 22.35
N TRP A 151 -0.34 -9.61 23.42
CA TRP A 151 0.73 -8.61 23.32
C TRP A 151 1.97 -9.17 22.60
N ASP A 152 2.04 -10.49 22.36
CA ASP A 152 3.23 -11.17 21.81
C ASP A 152 3.37 -11.11 20.28
N GLU A 153 2.36 -10.67 19.53
CA GLU A 153 2.47 -10.53 18.06
C GLU A 153 2.85 -9.12 17.57
N TRP A 154 2.99 -8.15 18.49
CA TRP A 154 3.29 -6.74 18.15
C TRP A 154 4.79 -6.46 17.91
N VAL A 155 5.66 -7.46 18.08
CA VAL A 155 7.14 -7.30 18.04
C VAL A 155 7.70 -7.14 16.61
N SER A 156 6.92 -7.43 15.57
CA SER A 156 7.43 -7.38 14.18
C SER A 156 7.27 -6.04 13.46
N CYS A 157 6.73 -4.99 14.09
CA CYS A 157 6.66 -3.67 13.45
C CYS A 157 7.96 -2.87 13.70
N PRO A 158 8.63 -2.33 12.64
CA PRO A 158 9.86 -1.51 12.79
C PRO A 158 9.68 -0.27 13.68
N LEU A 159 8.43 0.16 13.83
CA LEU A 159 8.01 1.33 14.59
C LEU A 159 7.79 1.07 16.09
N MET A 160 7.74 -0.20 16.51
CA MET A 160 7.74 -0.57 17.93
C MET A 160 9.15 -0.57 18.54
N ALA A 161 10.22 -0.39 17.75
CA ALA A 161 11.58 -0.32 18.31
C ALA A 161 11.77 0.91 19.22
N THR A 162 11.11 2.03 18.92
CA THR A 162 11.16 3.28 19.68
C THR A 162 10.28 3.22 20.92
N LEU A 163 9.04 2.70 20.81
CA LEU A 163 8.16 2.53 21.97
C LEU A 163 8.65 1.42 22.92
N CYS A 164 9.23 0.32 22.42
CA CYS A 164 9.91 -0.66 23.27
C CYS A 164 11.12 -0.10 24.01
N ARG A 165 11.85 0.88 23.44
CA ARG A 165 12.94 1.56 24.16
C ARG A 165 12.39 2.41 25.31
N VAL A 166 11.30 3.14 25.10
CA VAL A 166 10.65 3.95 26.14
C VAL A 166 10.07 3.06 27.24
N VAL A 167 9.40 1.96 26.90
CA VAL A 167 8.88 0.99 27.89
C VAL A 167 10.01 0.27 28.62
N ARG A 168 11.11 -0.09 27.94
CA ARG A 168 12.31 -0.64 28.60
C ARG A 168 12.96 0.37 29.54
N LEU A 169 13.06 1.64 29.15
CA LEU A 169 13.58 2.72 29.99
C LEU A 169 12.69 2.99 31.20
N LEU A 170 11.36 2.94 31.03
CA LEU A 170 10.42 3.07 32.14
C LEU A 170 10.50 1.86 33.07
N SER A 171 10.61 0.64 32.55
CA SER A 171 10.77 -0.57 33.36
C SER A 171 12.11 -0.60 34.12
N SER A 172 13.20 -0.11 33.52
CA SER A 172 14.50 -0.01 34.17
C SER A 172 14.54 1.13 35.18
N LEU A 173 13.90 2.27 34.90
CA LEU A 173 13.69 3.35 35.89
C LEU A 173 12.83 2.89 37.07
N PHE A 174 11.79 2.09 36.83
CA PHE A 174 10.97 1.50 37.89
C PHE A 174 11.77 0.52 38.74
N ALA A 175 12.62 -0.30 38.11
CA ALA A 175 13.52 -1.22 38.81
C ALA A 175 14.60 -0.48 39.62
N ILE A 176 15.15 0.62 39.10
CA ILE A 176 16.12 1.47 39.80
C ILE A 176 15.46 2.24 40.95
N LEU A 177 14.24 2.75 40.76
CA LEU A 177 13.44 3.38 41.82
C LEU A 177 13.04 2.39 42.91
N ALA A 178 12.68 1.15 42.55
CA ALA A 178 12.41 0.07 43.48
C ALA A 178 13.66 -0.40 44.25
N ALA A 179 14.85 -0.32 43.64
CA ALA A 179 16.11 -0.65 44.33
C ALA A 179 16.60 0.48 45.26
N ARG A 180 16.20 1.73 45.01
CA ARG A 180 16.63 2.90 45.79
C ARG A 180 15.69 3.22 46.95
N ARG A 181 14.44 2.79 46.87
CA ARG A 181 13.44 2.85 47.95
C ARG A 181 13.39 1.46 48.57
N GLY A 182 14.24 1.22 49.57
CA GLY A 182 14.30 -0.04 50.30
C GLY A 182 13.03 -0.28 51.12
N ASP A 183 11.92 -0.52 50.43
CA ASP A 183 10.61 -0.80 51.02
C ASP A 183 10.17 -2.19 50.57
N SER A 184 10.39 -3.14 51.46
CA SER A 184 9.75 -4.44 51.48
C SER A 184 8.24 -4.27 51.69
N LEU A 185 7.46 -4.24 50.61
CA LEU A 185 6.02 -4.50 50.67
C LEU A 185 5.59 -5.45 49.53
N LEU A 186 5.55 -6.72 49.90
CA LEU A 186 4.53 -7.73 49.58
C LEU A 186 3.57 -7.38 48.42
N GLY A 187 3.73 -8.09 47.30
CA GLY A 187 2.66 -8.22 46.31
C GLY A 187 3.06 -8.32 44.85
N PHE A 188 4.16 -9.00 44.50
CA PHE A 188 4.42 -9.37 43.10
C PHE A 188 4.25 -10.89 42.91
N PRO A 189 3.46 -11.33 41.92
CA PRO A 189 3.11 -12.73 41.75
C PRO A 189 4.37 -13.53 41.36
N SER A 190 4.66 -14.56 42.16
CA SER A 190 5.83 -15.45 42.10
C SER A 190 6.01 -16.22 40.79
N ARG A 191 5.18 -15.98 39.76
CA ARG A 191 5.27 -16.60 38.43
C ARG A 191 6.27 -15.92 37.49
N LEU A 192 6.62 -14.65 37.70
CA LEU A 192 7.57 -13.92 36.84
C LEU A 192 9.05 -14.25 37.12
N ILE A 193 9.37 -14.65 38.35
CA ILE A 193 10.74 -15.06 38.73
C ILE A 193 11.07 -16.45 38.13
N GLY A 194 10.07 -17.32 37.95
CA GLY A 194 10.24 -18.61 37.29
C GLY A 194 10.60 -18.50 35.81
N LEU A 195 9.94 -17.59 35.08
CA LEU A 195 10.19 -17.40 33.65
C LEU A 195 11.57 -16.77 33.35
N LEU A 196 12.06 -15.88 34.22
CA LEU A 196 13.39 -15.29 34.07
C LEU A 196 14.55 -16.28 34.34
N LYS A 197 14.33 -17.32 35.14
CA LYS A 197 15.31 -18.41 35.32
C LYS A 197 15.32 -19.38 34.14
N GLN A 198 14.18 -19.60 33.49
CA GLN A 198 14.08 -20.52 32.35
C GLN A 198 14.73 -19.94 31.08
N GLN A 199 14.63 -18.62 30.85
CA GLN A 199 15.23 -17.95 29.69
C GLN A 199 16.77 -17.98 29.72
N ARG A 200 17.38 -17.83 30.91
CA ARG A 200 18.85 -17.82 31.07
C ARG A 200 19.51 -19.17 30.80
N ALA A 201 18.77 -20.28 30.93
CA ALA A 201 19.28 -21.62 30.64
C ALA A 201 19.28 -21.93 29.13
N HIS A 202 18.36 -21.33 28.37
CA HIS A 202 18.26 -21.56 26.92
C HIS A 202 19.33 -20.76 26.13
N ASP A 203 19.74 -19.60 26.64
CA ASP A 203 20.78 -18.76 26.00
C ASP A 203 22.21 -19.31 26.17
N LEU A 204 22.47 -20.15 27.18
CA LEU A 204 23.77 -20.80 27.38
C LEU A 204 23.95 -22.09 26.56
N ALA A 205 22.88 -22.64 25.98
CA ALA A 205 22.92 -23.86 25.15
C ALA A 205 23.08 -23.58 23.64
N MET A 206 23.04 -22.31 23.22
CA MET A 206 23.20 -21.89 21.81
C MET A 206 24.60 -21.36 21.46
N PHE A 207 25.56 -21.48 22.40
CA PHE A 207 26.96 -21.06 22.23
C PHE A 207 27.99 -22.15 22.63
N SER A 208 27.62 -23.44 22.56
CA SER A 208 28.57 -24.57 22.58
C SER A 208 28.35 -25.48 21.38
#